data_AF-A0A928K5X0-F1
#
_entry.id   AF-A0A928K5X0-F1
#
_cell.length_a   1.000
_cell.length_b   1.000
_cell.length_c   1.000
_cell.angle_alpha   90.00
_cell.angle_beta   90.00
_cell.angle_gamma   90.00
#
_symmetry.space_group_name_H-M   'P 1'
#
loop_
_entity.id
_entity.type
_entity.pdbx_description
1 polymer ?
#
loop_
_entity_poly.entity_id
_entity_poly.type
_entity_poly.pdbx_seq_one_letter_code
_entity_poly.pdbx_strand_id
1 'polypeptide(L)' 'MMNKITIIGSGNVGSTIAYSLTLQGLASEIVMIDINNEKVLGEALDIRQGIP' A
#
# COMPACT_ATOMS: atom_id res chain seq x y z
N MET A 1 -13.66 -4.59 14.03
CA MET A 1 -12.38 -5.32 13.89
C MET A 1 -11.44 -4.42 13.10
N MET A 2 -10.17 -4.33 13.49
CA MET A 2 -9.18 -3.54 12.77
C MET A 2 -8.48 -4.47 11.77
N ASN A 3 -8.74 -4.26 10.48
CA ASN A 3 -8.23 -5.11 9.41
C ASN A 3 -6.86 -4.58 8.96
N LYS A 4 -5.79 -5.18 9.47
CA LYS A 4 -4.42 -4.90 9.05
C LYS A 4 -4.02 -5.81 7.90
N ILE A 5 -3.57 -5.23 6.79
CA ILE A 5 -3.08 -5.98 5.62
C ILE A 5 -1.61 -5.64 5.39
N THR A 6 -0.79 -6.67 5.16
CA THR A 6 0.63 -6.50 4.82
C THR A 6 0.87 -7.01 3.41
N ILE A 7 1.57 -6.21 2.60
CA ILE A 7 1.92 -6.50 1.21
C ILE A 7 3.44 -6.58 1.12
N ILE A 8 3.95 -7.73 0.65
CA ILE A 8 5.37 -7.96 0.44
C ILE A 8 5.65 -7.88 -1.06
N GLY A 9 6.39 -6.84 -1.46
CA GLY A 9 6.66 -6.45 -2.83
C GLY A 9 5.87 -5.21 -3.24
N SER A 10 6.59 -4.17 -3.66
CA SER A 10 6.10 -2.89 -4.20
C SER A 10 6.30 -2.81 -5.72
N GLY A 11 6.21 -3.96 -6.39
CA GLY A 11 6.09 -4.03 -7.85
C GLY A 11 4.70 -3.59 -8.32
N ASN A 12 4.47 -3.56 -9.63
CA ASN A 12 3.20 -3.15 -10.22
C ASN A 12 1.99 -3.84 -9.58
N VAL A 13 2.10 -5.14 -9.29
CA VAL A 13 1.03 -5.92 -8.65
C VAL A 13 0.79 -5.48 -7.21
N GLY A 14 1.84 -5.40 -6.39
CA GLY A 14 1.70 -5.05 -4.97
C GLY A 14 1.20 -3.63 -4.76
N SER A 15 1.72 -2.67 -5.52
CA SER A 15 1.25 -1.27 -5.48
C SER A 15 -0.20 -1.13 -5.94
N THR A 16 -0.60 -1.82 -7.02
CA THR A 16 -2.00 -1.78 -7.49
C THR A 16 -2.97 -2.35 -6.46
N ILE A 17 -2.57 -3.43 -5.77
CA ILE A 17 -3.37 -4.01 -4.68
C ILE A 17 -3.46 -3.03 -3.51
N ALA A 18 -2.33 -2.44 -3.09
CA ALA A 18 -2.30 -1.45 -2.00
C ALA A 18 -3.22 -0.25 -2.30
N TYR A 19 -3.15 0.29 -3.51
CA TYR A 19 -4.01 1.37 -3.97
C TYR A 19 -5.49 0.97 -3.99
N SER A 20 -5.81 -0.19 -4.55
CA SER A 20 -7.19 -0.69 -4.63
C SER A 20 -7.81 -0.93 -3.24
N LEU A 21 -7.04 -1.50 -2.31
CA LEU A 21 -7.47 -1.72 -0.92
C LEU A 21 -7.75 -0.39 -0.20
N THR A 22 -6.93 0.63 -0.49
CA THR A 22 -7.08 1.98 0.06
C THR A 22 -8.38 2.62 -0.44
N LEU A 23 -8.63 2.59 -1.75
CA LEU A 23 -9.86 3.15 -2.33
C LEU A 23 -11.14 2.45 -1.86
N GLN A 24 -11.08 1.14 -1.62
CA GLN A 24 -12.23 0.35 -1.17
C GLN A 24 -12.45 0.42 0.35
N GLY A 25 -11.53 1.03 1.11
CA GLY A 25 -11.63 1.12 2.57
C GLY A 25 -11.63 -0.24 3.28
N LEU A 26 -11.05 -1.28 2.67
CA LEU A 26 -11.10 -2.66 3.19
C LEU A 26 -10.11 -2.91 4.33
N ALA A 27 -9.07 -2.08 4.42
CA ALA A 27 -8.04 -2.14 5.44
C ALA A 27 -8.04 -0.86 6.27
N SER A 28 -7.94 -1.01 7.58
CA SER A 28 -7.69 0.11 8.50
C SER A 28 -6.20 0.47 8.58
N GLU A 29 -5.33 -0.47 8.19
CA GLU A 29 -3.88 -0.27 8.13
C GLU A 29 -3.30 -1.12 6.98
N ILE A 30 -2.51 -0.50 6.12
CA ILE A 30 -1.77 -1.18 5.05
C ILE A 30 -0.27 -1.01 5.32
N VAL A 31 0.45 -2.13 5.39
CA VAL A 31 1.90 -2.16 5.55
C VAL A 31 2.53 -2.65 4.25
N MET A 32 3.47 -1.90 3.70
CA MET A 32 4.22 -2.27 2.50
C MET A 32 5.67 -2.59 2.84
N ILE A 33 6.18 -3.71 2.35
CA ILE A 33 7.55 -4.18 2.57
C ILE A 33 8.19 -4.48 1.21
N ASP A 34 9.39 -3.97 0.97
CA ASP A 34 10.20 -4.30 -0.20
C ASP A 34 11.69 -4.25 0.16
N ILE A 35 12.53 -4.92 -0.61
CA ILE A 35 14.00 -4.80 -0.48
C ILE A 35 14.48 -3.41 -0.95
N ASN A 36 13.76 -2.80 -1.89
CA ASN A 36 14.01 -1.43 -2.33
C ASN A 36 13.22 -0.45 -1.46
N ASN A 37 13.87 0.04 -0.39
CA ASN A 37 13.29 0.95 0.59
C ASN A 37 12.83 2.30 -0.02
N GLU A 38 13.60 2.87 -0.95
CA GLU A 38 13.24 4.14 -1.59
C GLU A 38 11.98 3.98 -2.45
N LYS A 39 11.90 2.87 -3.20
CA LYS A 39 10.74 2.57 -4.02
C LYS A 39 9.49 2.37 -3.17
N VAL A 40 9.52 1.49 -2.17
CA VAL A 40 8.32 1.21 -1.35
C VAL A 40 7.85 2.43 -0.58
N LEU A 41 8.78 3.29 -0.14
CA LEU A 41 8.43 4.58 0.47
C LEU A 41 7.76 5.51 -0.55
N GLY A 42 8.30 5.61 -1.77
CA GLY A 42 7.71 6.40 -2.85
C GLY A 42 6.28 5.95 -3.17
N GLU A 43 6.07 4.65 -3.34
CA GLU A 43 4.75 4.06 -3.62
C GLU A 43 3.76 4.32 -2.48
N ALA A 44 4.19 4.15 -1.22
CA ALA A 44 3.33 4.43 -0.07
C ALA A 44 2.95 5.91 0.05
N LEU A 45 3.87 6.83 -0.28
CA LEU A 45 3.60 8.26 -0.28
C LEU A 45 2.63 8.67 -1.39
N ASP A 46 2.80 8.11 -2.59
CA ASP A 46 1.92 8.36 -3.74
C ASP A 46 0.49 7.89 -3.45
N ILE A 47 0.35 6.65 -2.96
CA ILE A 47 -0.95 6.11 -2.54
C ILE A 47 -1.60 7.03 -1.50
N ARG A 48 -0.84 7.49 -0.50
CA ARG A 48 -1.35 8.38 0.55
C ARG A 48 -1.80 9.74 0.02
N GLN A 49 -1.13 10.28 -1.01
CA GLN A 49 -1.53 11.54 -1.64
C GLN A 49 -2.77 11.38 -2.54
N GLY A 50 -2.96 10.20 -3.13
CA GLY A 50 -4.11 9.88 -3.98
C GLY A 50 -5.40 9.50 -3.24
N ILE A 51 -5.39 9.46 -1.90
CA ILE A 51 -6.60 9.19 -1.10
C ILE A 51 -7.47 10.46 -1.06
N PRO A 52 -8.79 10.36 -1.33
CA PRO A 52 -9.73 11.47 -1.18
C PRO A 52 -9.84 12.04 0.25
#